data_AF-A0A7W9KIY2-F1
#
_entry.id   AF-A0A7W9KIY2-F1
#
_cell.length_a   1.000
_cell.length_b   1.000
_cell.length_c   1.000
_cell.angle_alpha   90.00
_cell.angle_beta   90.00
_cell.angle_gamma   90.00
#
_symmetry.space_group_name_H-M   'P 1'
#
loop_
_entity.id
_entity.type
_entity.pdbx_description
1 polymer ?
#
loop_
_entity_poly.entity_id
_entity_poly.type
_entity_poly.pdbx_seq_one_letter_code
_entity_poly.pdbx_strand_id
1 'polypeptide(L)'
;MSATVLAEIAAEPTGYPLREWIDHLRPVVVDMVVGQLADAGLVTPTAERSLLRRTYRYPPVDLLVAAGGRAEIRGAVLGPAKPDVYNVSLALLAWHLGLDDLCEPQLDRRMLRAWLDRAAKPMPPAATEVLAAVEAAVAASVYGGERR
;
A
#
# COMPACT_ATOMS: atom_id res chain seq x y z
N MET A 1 13.48 1.44 7.26
CA MET A 1 12.89 2.78 7.04
C MET A 1 11.46 2.94 7.53
N SER A 2 10.69 1.87 7.85
CA SER A 2 9.60 2.03 8.84
C SER A 2 10.14 2.78 10.07
N ALA A 3 11.38 2.49 10.45
CA ALA A 3 12.15 3.18 11.48
C ALA A 3 12.29 4.70 11.32
N THR A 4 12.35 5.29 10.11
CA THR A 4 12.58 6.75 9.97
C THR A 4 11.29 7.53 10.21
N VAL A 5 10.21 7.13 9.55
CA VAL A 5 8.88 7.72 9.78
C VAL A 5 8.41 7.41 11.21
N LEU A 6 8.66 6.19 11.70
CA LEU A 6 8.34 5.84 13.09
C LEU A 6 9.19 6.63 14.10
N ALA A 7 10.46 6.90 13.80
CA ALA A 7 11.30 7.75 14.64
C ALA A 7 10.82 9.21 14.63
N GLU A 8 10.37 9.72 13.48
CA GLU A 8 9.78 11.05 13.36
C GLU A 8 8.48 11.16 14.18
N ILE A 9 7.58 10.18 14.03
CA ILE A 9 6.35 10.07 14.83
C ILE A 9 6.67 9.95 16.33
N ALA A 10 7.67 9.14 16.70
CA ALA A 10 8.04 8.93 18.10
C ALA A 10 8.76 10.14 18.72
N ALA A 11 9.44 10.94 17.91
CA ALA A 11 10.11 12.16 18.34
C ALA A 11 9.16 13.37 18.41
N GLU A 12 7.97 13.26 17.82
CA GLU A 12 6.98 14.34 17.81
C GLU A 12 6.29 14.46 19.18
N PRO A 13 6.47 15.59 19.90
CA PRO A 13 5.85 15.80 21.21
C PRO A 13 4.33 16.02 21.15
N THR A 14 3.79 16.37 19.98
CA THR A 14 2.38 16.67 19.76
C THR A 14 1.65 15.49 19.13
N GLY A 15 0.53 15.06 19.72
CA GLY A 15 -0.33 14.04 19.11
C GLY A 15 -1.08 14.58 17.89
N TYR A 16 -0.47 14.54 16.71
CA TYR A 16 -1.14 14.93 15.46
C TYR A 16 -2.14 13.86 15.00
N PRO A 17 -3.29 14.27 14.42
CA PRO A 17 -4.19 13.36 13.74
C PRO A 17 -3.50 12.60 12.60
N LEU A 18 -3.91 11.35 12.34
CA LEU A 18 -3.38 10.54 11.24
C LEU A 18 -3.43 11.25 9.87
N ARG A 19 -4.45 12.09 9.65
CA ARG A 19 -4.61 12.86 8.41
C ARG A 19 -3.44 13.82 8.17
N GLU A 20 -2.96 14.48 9.22
CA GLU A 20 -1.87 15.45 9.11
C GLU A 20 -0.56 14.73 8.78
N TRP A 21 -0.32 13.56 9.38
CA TRP A 21 0.81 12.70 9.01
C TRP A 21 0.74 12.25 7.54
N ILE A 22 -0.43 11.84 7.05
CA ILE A 22 -0.59 11.44 5.64
C ILE A 22 -0.29 12.62 4.71
N ASP A 23 -0.79 13.81 5.02
CA ASP A 23 -0.57 15.00 4.21
C ASP A 23 0.90 15.45 4.25
N HIS A 24 1.57 15.33 5.40
CA HIS A 24 3.01 15.59 5.56
C HIS A 24 3.89 14.63 4.75
N LEU A 25 3.58 13.33 4.79
CA LEU A 25 4.38 12.31 4.10
C LEU A 25 4.13 12.25 2.59
N ARG A 26 2.95 12.68 2.13
CA ARG A 26 2.52 12.60 0.72
C ARG A 26 3.56 13.10 -0.28
N PRO A 27 4.22 14.27 -0.11
CA PRO A 27 5.12 14.81 -1.13
C PRO A 27 6.40 13.98 -1.31
N VAL A 28 6.80 13.22 -0.30
CA VAL A 28 8.09 12.50 -0.27
C VAL A 28 7.96 10.99 -0.41
N VAL A 29 6.76 10.45 -0.18
CA VAL A 29 6.55 8.99 -0.08
C VAL A 29 6.97 8.23 -1.33
N VAL A 30 6.73 8.77 -2.53
CA VAL A 30 7.07 8.10 -3.79
C VAL A 30 8.59 7.97 -3.94
N ASP A 31 9.31 9.08 -3.79
CA ASP A 31 10.77 9.09 -3.92
C ASP A 31 11.42 8.21 -2.84
N MET A 32 10.87 8.23 -1.63
CA MET A 32 11.29 7.35 -0.54
C MET A 32 11.10 5.86 -0.88
N VAL A 33 9.88 5.45 -1.25
CA VAL A 33 9.57 4.05 -1.56
C VAL A 33 10.41 3.56 -2.74
N VAL A 34 10.52 4.37 -3.80
CA VAL A 34 11.32 4.03 -4.98
C VAL A 34 12.79 3.90 -4.64
N GLY A 35 13.35 4.83 -3.86
CA GLY A 35 14.73 4.76 -3.40
C GLY A 35 14.99 3.45 -2.65
N GLN A 36 14.09 3.06 -1.74
CA GLN A 36 14.22 1.80 -1.02
C GLN A 36 14.14 0.57 -1.92
N LEU A 37 13.20 0.54 -2.87
CA LEU A 37 13.08 -0.57 -3.80
C LEU A 37 14.34 -0.68 -4.67
N ALA A 38 14.94 0.45 -5.05
CA ALA A 38 16.18 0.47 -5.81
C ALA A 38 17.37 -0.01 -4.96
N ASP A 39 17.50 0.49 -3.72
CA ASP A 39 18.56 0.09 -2.78
C ASP A 39 18.48 -1.40 -2.41
N ALA A 40 17.26 -1.94 -2.32
CA ALA A 40 17.02 -3.36 -2.09
C ALA A 40 17.22 -4.22 -3.35
N GLY A 41 17.56 -3.62 -4.50
CA GLY A 41 17.75 -4.32 -5.77
C GLY A 41 16.45 -4.90 -6.35
N LEU A 42 15.29 -4.36 -5.97
CA LEU A 42 13.98 -4.82 -6.42
C LEU A 42 13.51 -4.12 -7.71
N VAL A 43 13.98 -2.89 -7.96
CA VAL A 43 13.72 -2.14 -9.20
C VAL A 43 14.99 -1.52 -9.76
N THR A 44 15.00 -1.26 -11.07
CA THR A 44 16.11 -0.59 -11.75
C THR A 44 15.70 0.79 -12.25
N PRO A 45 16.22 1.90 -11.70
CA PRO A 45 15.96 3.24 -12.21
C PRO A 45 16.42 3.38 -13.67
N THR A 46 15.49 3.62 -14.57
CA THR A 46 15.76 3.84 -16.00
C THR A 46 15.31 5.24 -16.38
N ALA A 47 16.25 6.09 -16.81
CA ALA A 47 15.93 7.42 -17.29
C ALA A 47 15.37 7.33 -18.73
N GLU A 48 14.10 7.64 -18.90
CA GLU A 48 13.54 7.91 -20.22
C GLU A 48 13.80 9.37 -20.60
N ARG A 49 14.54 9.56 -21.69
CA ARG A 49 14.65 10.86 -22.34
C ARG A 49 13.46 11.03 -23.28
N SER A 50 12.50 11.86 -22.87
CA SER A 50 11.57 12.50 -23.80
C SER A 50 12.16 13.84 -24.24
N LEU A 51 11.82 14.30 -25.45
CA LEU A 51 12.25 15.58 -26.03
C LEU A 51 11.89 16.81 -25.15
N LEU A 52 10.96 16.67 -24.19
CA LEU A 52 10.47 17.77 -23.34
C LEU A 52 10.65 17.54 -21.83
N ARG A 53 10.92 16.30 -21.37
CA ARG A 53 11.03 15.98 -19.95
C ARG A 53 11.88 14.74 -19.72
N ARG A 54 12.70 14.77 -18.67
CA ARG A 54 13.36 13.56 -18.16
C ARG A 54 12.40 12.89 -17.17
N THR A 55 11.96 11.69 -17.49
CA THR A 55 11.10 10.88 -16.62
C THR A 55 11.88 9.64 -16.21
N TYR A 56 11.72 9.19 -14.97
CA TYR A 56 12.30 7.93 -14.52
C TYR A 56 11.23 6.84 -14.51
N ARG A 57 11.59 5.66 -15.02
CA ARG A 57 10.85 4.42 -14.83
C ARG A 57 11.59 3.52 -13.86
N TYR A 58 10.84 2.66 -13.17
CA TYR A 58 11.38 1.75 -12.17
C TYR A 58 10.87 0.33 -12.43
N PRO A 59 11.24 -0.31 -13.56
CA PRO A 59 10.91 -1.70 -13.82
C PRO A 59 11.44 -2.62 -12.72
N PRO A 60 10.69 -3.68 -12.36
CA PRO A 60 11.17 -4.68 -11.42
C PRO A 60 12.37 -5.44 -11.97
N VAL A 61 13.32 -5.77 -11.11
CA VAL A 61 14.50 -6.59 -11.44
C VAL A 61 14.11 -8.05 -11.66
N ASP A 62 13.16 -8.54 -10.87
CA ASP A 62 12.60 -9.88 -10.98
C ASP A 62 11.07 -9.82 -10.88
N LEU A 63 10.39 -10.29 -11.95
CA LEU A 63 8.94 -10.35 -12.01
C LEU A 63 8.35 -11.32 -10.99
N LEU A 64 9.07 -12.37 -10.61
CA LEU A 64 8.64 -13.32 -9.59
C LEU A 64 8.60 -12.65 -8.22
N VAL A 65 9.63 -11.85 -7.91
CA VAL A 65 9.68 -11.08 -6.65
C VAL A 65 8.62 -9.98 -6.64
N ALA A 66 8.41 -9.29 -7.76
CA ALA A 66 7.35 -8.29 -7.90
C ALA A 66 5.95 -8.90 -7.71
N ALA A 67 5.76 -10.17 -8.07
CA ALA A 67 4.51 -10.89 -7.86
C ALA A 67 4.33 -11.43 -6.43
N GLY A 68 5.37 -11.36 -5.58
CA GLY A 68 5.39 -11.95 -4.23
C GLY A 68 4.25 -11.46 -3.34
N GLY A 69 4.04 -10.14 -3.25
CA GLY A 69 2.96 -9.58 -2.44
C GLY A 69 1.57 -10.06 -2.88
N ARG A 70 1.35 -10.21 -4.20
CA ARG A 70 0.11 -10.79 -4.73
C ARG A 70 -0.03 -12.27 -4.36
N ALA A 71 1.06 -13.03 -4.41
CA ALA A 71 1.08 -14.43 -4.02
C ALA A 71 0.78 -14.63 -2.52
N GLU A 72 1.32 -13.78 -1.65
CA GLU A 72 1.06 -13.79 -0.20
C GLU A 72 -0.42 -13.54 0.12
N ILE A 73 -1.00 -12.48 -0.46
CA ILE A 73 -2.43 -12.19 -0.31
C ILE A 73 -3.27 -13.37 -0.79
N ARG A 74 -2.96 -13.93 -1.97
CA ARG A 74 -3.68 -15.09 -2.50
C ARG A 74 -3.56 -16.30 -1.59
N GLY A 75 -2.38 -16.56 -1.04
CA GLY A 75 -2.15 -17.63 -0.07
C GLY A 75 -2.97 -17.44 1.20
N ALA A 76 -3.06 -16.21 1.71
CA ALA A 76 -3.86 -15.88 2.89
C ALA A 76 -5.38 -15.97 2.63
N VAL A 77 -5.83 -15.62 1.42
CA VAL A 77 -7.25 -15.60 1.06
C VAL A 77 -7.77 -17.00 0.71
N LEU A 78 -7.00 -17.75 -0.08
CA LEU A 78 -7.40 -19.07 -0.61
C LEU A 78 -6.92 -20.23 0.28
N GLY A 79 -5.95 -19.98 1.14
CA GLY A 79 -5.36 -21.00 2.00
C GLY A 79 -6.27 -21.36 3.19
N PRO A 80 -6.03 -22.53 3.80
CA PRO A 80 -6.78 -22.98 4.98
C PRO A 80 -6.33 -22.28 6.27
N ALA A 81 -5.18 -21.59 6.23
CA ALA A 81 -4.62 -20.91 7.39
C ALA A 81 -5.43 -19.64 7.71
N LYS A 82 -5.56 -19.34 9.01
CA LYS A 82 -6.10 -18.04 9.43
C LYS A 82 -5.12 -16.94 8.98
N PRO A 83 -5.58 -15.91 8.25
CA PRO A 83 -4.71 -14.81 7.85
C PRO A 83 -4.27 -14.02 9.08
N ASP A 84 -3.01 -13.59 9.09
CA ASP A 84 -2.48 -12.69 10.10
C ASP A 84 -2.86 -11.22 9.79
N VAL A 85 -2.58 -10.34 10.75
CA VAL A 85 -2.89 -8.91 10.61
C VAL A 85 -2.19 -8.30 9.38
N TYR A 86 -0.96 -8.73 9.09
CA TYR A 86 -0.18 -8.24 7.95
C TYR A 86 -0.89 -8.51 6.62
N ASN A 87 -1.27 -9.76 6.36
CA ASN A 87 -1.93 -10.15 5.13
C ASN A 87 -3.32 -9.52 4.97
N VAL A 88 -4.07 -9.38 6.08
CA VAL A 88 -5.38 -8.69 6.04
C VAL A 88 -5.21 -7.20 5.74
N SER A 89 -4.26 -6.52 6.39
CA SER A 89 -3.94 -5.12 6.12
C SER A 89 -3.52 -4.91 4.67
N LEU A 90 -2.63 -5.77 4.14
CA LEU A 90 -2.17 -5.67 2.76
C LEU A 90 -3.31 -5.86 1.76
N ALA A 91 -4.18 -6.84 1.99
CA ALA A 91 -5.34 -7.10 1.15
C ALA A 91 -6.37 -5.95 1.18
N LEU A 92 -6.61 -5.35 2.35
CA LEU A 92 -7.49 -4.17 2.49
C LEU A 92 -6.91 -2.95 1.77
N LEU A 93 -5.61 -2.67 1.93
CA LEU A 93 -4.94 -1.58 1.22
C LEU A 93 -5.03 -1.75 -0.30
N ALA A 94 -4.72 -2.95 -0.79
CA ALA A 94 -4.82 -3.27 -2.22
C ALA A 94 -6.26 -3.09 -2.73
N TRP A 95 -7.26 -3.53 -1.97
CA TRP A 95 -8.67 -3.31 -2.29
C TRP A 95 -9.05 -1.82 -2.39
N HIS A 96 -8.65 -1.00 -1.43
CA HIS A 96 -8.95 0.44 -1.44
C HIS A 96 -8.22 1.18 -2.57
N LEU A 97 -7.06 0.67 -3.02
CA LEU A 97 -6.32 1.18 -4.17
C LEU A 97 -6.89 0.71 -5.53
N GLY A 98 -7.95 -0.11 -5.53
CA GLY A 98 -8.56 -0.64 -6.76
C GLY A 98 -7.80 -1.81 -7.38
N LEU A 99 -6.90 -2.45 -6.63
CA LEU A 99 -6.28 -3.72 -7.01
C LEU A 99 -7.19 -4.86 -6.54
N ASP A 100 -8.37 -5.00 -7.15
CA ASP A 100 -9.41 -5.96 -6.75
C ASP A 100 -9.31 -7.31 -7.48
N ASP A 101 -8.41 -7.43 -8.47
CA ASP A 101 -8.15 -8.63 -9.27
C ASP A 101 -7.21 -9.64 -8.60
N LEU A 102 -6.77 -9.38 -7.37
CA LEU A 102 -5.71 -10.13 -6.66
C LEU A 102 -5.92 -11.65 -6.70
N CYS A 103 -7.17 -12.07 -6.50
CA CYS A 103 -7.56 -13.48 -6.38
C CYS A 103 -8.24 -14.03 -7.63
N GLU A 104 -8.28 -13.28 -8.73
CA GLU A 104 -8.82 -13.81 -9.98
C GLU A 104 -7.94 -14.95 -10.53
N PRO A 105 -8.54 -15.93 -11.23
CA PRO A 105 -9.98 -16.15 -11.42
C PRO A 105 -10.68 -16.90 -10.28
N GLN A 106 -9.97 -17.29 -9.22
CA GLN A 106 -10.48 -18.18 -8.16
C GLN A 106 -11.58 -17.53 -7.32
N LEU A 107 -11.53 -16.21 -7.13
CA LEU A 107 -12.55 -15.44 -6.46
C LEU A 107 -12.95 -14.26 -7.32
N ASP A 108 -14.26 -14.05 -7.45
CA ASP A 108 -14.78 -12.80 -7.96
C ASP A 108 -14.65 -11.68 -6.91
N ARG A 109 -14.81 -10.44 -7.38
CA ARG A 109 -14.75 -9.23 -6.55
C ARG A 109 -15.69 -9.28 -5.34
N ARG A 110 -16.88 -9.87 -5.47
CA ARG A 110 -17.88 -9.96 -4.39
C ARG A 110 -17.41 -10.94 -3.31
N MET A 111 -16.88 -12.09 -3.71
CA MET A 111 -16.35 -13.09 -2.80
C MET A 111 -15.12 -12.56 -2.06
N LEU A 112 -14.22 -11.85 -2.75
CA LEU A 112 -13.08 -11.18 -2.14
C LEU A 112 -13.53 -10.15 -1.11
N ARG A 113 -14.52 -9.30 -1.45
CA ARG A 113 -15.07 -8.33 -0.51
C ARG A 113 -15.65 -8.99 0.75
N ALA A 114 -16.43 -10.06 0.57
CA ALA A 114 -17.01 -10.79 1.69
C ALA A 114 -15.93 -11.43 2.58
N TRP A 115 -14.80 -11.88 2.01
CA TRP A 115 -13.66 -12.34 2.78
C TRP A 115 -13.03 -11.21 3.59
N LEU A 116 -12.78 -10.05 2.98
CA LEU A 116 -12.21 -8.87 3.64
C LEU A 116 -13.07 -8.42 4.82
N ASP A 117 -14.39 -8.33 4.63
CA ASP A 117 -15.33 -7.94 5.70
C ASP A 117 -15.32 -8.91 6.89
N ARG A 118 -15.02 -10.21 6.66
CA ARG A 118 -14.86 -11.18 7.75
C ARG A 118 -13.48 -11.09 8.40
N ALA A 119 -12.44 -10.93 7.59
CA ALA A 119 -11.04 -10.90 8.03
C ALA A 119 -10.70 -9.63 8.81
N ALA A 120 -11.39 -8.51 8.54
CA ALA A 120 -11.21 -7.25 9.25
C ALA A 120 -11.76 -7.27 10.69
N LYS A 121 -12.77 -8.09 10.99
CA LYS A 121 -13.42 -8.14 12.33
C LYS A 121 -12.46 -8.40 13.50
N PRO A 122 -11.54 -9.38 13.42
CA PRO A 122 -10.59 -9.66 14.50
C PRO A 122 -9.38 -8.72 14.52
N MET A 123 -9.32 -7.66 13.70
CA MET A 123 -8.16 -6.78 13.66
C MET A 123 -8.03 -5.93 14.94
N PRO A 124 -6.79 -5.67 15.39
CA PRO A 124 -6.54 -4.73 16.48
C PRO A 124 -7.13 -3.34 16.17
N PRO A 125 -7.73 -2.63 17.15
CA PRO A 125 -8.33 -1.32 16.92
C PRO A 125 -7.41 -0.32 16.23
N ALA A 126 -6.14 -0.25 16.65
CA ALA A 126 -5.15 0.63 16.05
C ALA A 126 -4.92 0.36 14.55
N ALA A 127 -4.96 -0.91 14.13
CA ALA A 127 -4.81 -1.26 12.72
C ALA A 127 -6.03 -0.84 11.90
N THR A 128 -7.23 -1.01 12.47
CA THR A 128 -8.50 -0.56 11.86
C THR A 128 -8.53 0.96 11.71
N GLU A 129 -8.06 1.71 12.71
CA GLU A 129 -7.99 3.18 12.66
C GLU A 129 -7.05 3.67 11.56
N VAL A 130 -5.85 3.07 11.44
CA VAL A 130 -4.91 3.40 10.36
C VAL A 130 -5.50 3.11 8.99
N LEU A 131 -6.13 1.94 8.82
CA LEU A 131 -6.77 1.59 7.54
C LEU A 131 -7.92 2.54 7.17
N ALA A 132 -8.74 2.93 8.15
CA ALA A 132 -9.81 3.90 7.92
C ALA A 132 -9.26 5.29 7.53
N ALA A 133 -8.15 5.73 8.15
CA ALA A 133 -7.49 6.97 7.78
C ALA A 133 -6.92 6.92 6.35
N VAL A 134 -6.34 5.79 5.95
CA VAL A 134 -5.85 5.58 4.58
C VAL A 134 -7.01 5.57 3.59
N GLU A 135 -8.10 4.85 3.87
CA GLU A 135 -9.30 4.85 3.03
C GLU A 135 -9.85 6.27 2.84
N ALA A 136 -9.95 7.05 3.92
CA ALA A 136 -10.40 8.44 3.86
C ALA A 136 -9.46 9.32 3.01
N ALA A 137 -8.14 9.12 3.10
CA ALA A 137 -7.16 9.83 2.30
C ALA A 137 -7.24 9.46 0.81
N VAL A 138 -7.43 8.18 0.49
CA VAL A 138 -7.64 7.70 -0.89
C VAL A 138 -8.95 8.25 -1.46
N ALA A 139 -10.04 8.21 -0.70
CA ALA A 139 -11.30 8.81 -1.11
C ALA A 139 -11.13 10.32 -1.37
N ALA A 140 -10.43 11.03 -0.48
CA ALA A 140 -10.15 12.45 -0.65
C ALA A 140 -9.29 12.76 -1.89
N SER A 141 -8.34 11.90 -2.27
CA SER A 141 -7.54 12.10 -3.49
C SER A 141 -8.35 11.86 -4.77
N VAL A 142 -9.27 10.89 -4.75
CA VAL A 142 -10.15 10.58 -5.88
C VAL A 142 -11.24 11.64 -6.07
N TYR A 143 -11.88 12.09 -4.99
CA TYR A 143 -12.98 13.06 -5.04
C TYR A 143 -12.55 14.52 -4.92
N GLY A 144 -11.38 14.79 -4.34
CA GLY A 144 -10.86 16.14 -4.09
C GLY A 144 -10.31 16.86 -5.32
N GLY A 145 -10.16 16.18 -6.46
CA GLY A 145 -9.89 16.85 -7.73
C GLY A 145 -8.63 17.72 -7.75
N GLU A 146 -7.60 17.41 -6.96
CA GLU A 146 -6.27 17.99 -7.19
C GLU A 146 -5.62 17.28 -8.37
N ARG A 147 -6.09 17.63 -9.57
CA ARG A 147 -5.26 17.57 -10.78
C ARG A 147 -4.13 18.58 -10.59
N ARG A 148 -2.96 18.13 -10.17
CA ARG A 148 -1.70 18.84 -10.39
C ARG A 148 -0.71 17.90 -11.04
#